data_AF-A0A2S8GN46-F1
#
_entry.id   AF-A0A2S8GN46-F1
#
_cell.length_a   1.000
_cell.length_b   1.000
_cell.length_c   1.000
_cell.angle_alpha   90.00
_cell.angle_beta   90.00
_cell.angle_gamma   90.00
#
_symmetry.space_group_name_H-M   'P 1'
#
loop_
_entity.id
_entity.type
_entity.pdbx_description
1 polymer ?
#
loop_
_entity_poly.entity_id
_entity_poly.type
_entity_poly.pdbx_seq_one_letter_code
_entity_poly.pdbx_strand_id
1 'polypeptide(L)'
;MVTTFTDKLSELLADAQAKLRQGFTCDALSEAFLTFIHSAMLAAKEELLNPGPEKKAAVLEWVGAFWDYVVNQAPLPTWLFWMKLPYVRSALRSIVLAVAAGLIEGLYAQNLEQFRA
;
A
#
# COMPACT_ATOMS: atom_id res chain seq x y z
N MET A 1 3.37 17.50 19.01
CA MET A 1 2.48 16.33 19.16
C MET A 1 3.19 15.19 18.48
N VAL A 2 3.39 14.05 19.14
CA VAL A 2 3.96 12.85 18.51
C VAL A 2 2.85 12.29 17.63
N THR A 3 2.91 12.53 16.32
CA THR A 3 2.07 11.81 15.35
C THR A 3 2.41 10.34 15.47
N THR A 4 1.42 9.48 15.68
CA THR A 4 1.69 8.05 15.73
C THR A 4 1.88 7.51 14.31
N PHE A 5 2.61 6.41 14.16
CA PHE A 5 2.79 5.71 12.88
C PHE A 5 1.48 5.45 12.13
N THR A 6 0.44 5.11 12.89
CA THR A 6 -0.93 4.93 12.42
C THR A 6 -1.50 6.23 11.82
N ASP A 7 -1.25 7.38 12.44
CA ASP A 7 -1.74 8.68 11.94
C ASP A 7 -1.05 9.06 10.63
N LYS A 8 0.27 8.88 10.54
CA LYS A 8 1.02 9.13 9.30
C LYS A 8 0.55 8.22 8.16
N LEU A 9 0.34 6.94 8.43
CA LEU A 9 -0.17 6.01 7.41
C LEU A 9 -1.61 6.31 7.00
N SER A 10 -2.46 6.75 7.94
CA SER A 10 -3.81 7.20 7.64
C SER A 10 -3.81 8.43 6.72
N GLU A 11 -2.91 9.39 6.97
CA GLU A 11 -2.76 10.58 6.12
C GLU A 11 -2.21 10.22 4.72
N LEU A 12 -1.19 9.37 4.65
CA LEU A 12 -0.65 8.85 3.39
C LEU A 12 -1.70 8.07 2.60
N LEU A 13 -2.54 7.30 3.29
CA LEU A 13 -3.64 6.58 2.68
C LEU A 13 -4.67 7.57 2.14
N ALA A 14 -5.04 8.60 2.91
CA ALA A 14 -5.97 9.63 2.47
C ALA A 14 -5.47 10.41 1.25
N ASP A 15 -4.17 10.75 1.18
CA ASP A 15 -3.57 11.39 0.01
C ASP A 15 -3.62 10.47 -1.23
N ALA A 16 -3.23 9.21 -1.08
CA ALA A 16 -3.29 8.24 -2.16
C ALA A 16 -4.73 8.02 -2.66
N GLN A 17 -5.71 8.00 -1.74
CA GLN A 17 -7.13 7.94 -2.07
C GLN A 17 -7.62 9.21 -2.78
N ALA A 18 -7.15 10.39 -2.37
CA ALA A 18 -7.52 11.67 -2.97
C ALA A 18 -7.03 11.78 -4.41
N LYS A 19 -5.78 11.35 -4.70
CA LYS A 19 -5.24 11.26 -6.07
C LYS A 19 -6.12 10.41 -6.98
N LEU A 20 -6.59 9.27 -6.47
CA LEU A 20 -7.47 8.38 -7.23
C LEU A 20 -8.89 8.94 -7.45
N ARG A 21 -9.38 9.83 -6.58
CA ARG A 21 -10.68 10.49 -6.76
C ARG A 21 -10.68 11.53 -7.86
N GLN A 22 -9.54 12.17 -8.11
CA GLN A 22 -9.42 13.20 -9.15
C GLN A 22 -9.47 12.62 -10.57
N GLY A 23 -9.06 11.35 -10.74
CA GLY A 23 -9.18 10.63 -11.99
C GLY A 23 -8.59 9.23 -11.88
N PHE A 24 -9.43 8.20 -11.93
CA PHE A 24 -8.96 6.82 -11.84
C PHE A 24 -8.37 6.38 -13.18
N THR A 25 -7.04 6.26 -13.23
CA THR A 25 -6.28 5.69 -14.35
C THR A 25 -5.28 4.66 -13.83
N CYS A 26 -4.83 3.73 -14.68
CA CYS A 26 -3.79 2.77 -14.29
C CYS A 26 -2.48 3.46 -13.89
N ASP A 27 -2.13 4.56 -14.57
CA ASP A 27 -0.92 5.32 -14.26
C ASP A 27 -1.03 5.96 -12.87
N ALA A 28 -2.13 6.68 -12.58
CA ALA A 28 -2.38 7.27 -11.27
C ALA A 28 -2.43 6.22 -10.16
N LEU A 29 -2.97 5.03 -10.43
CA LEU A 29 -2.95 3.90 -9.51
C LEU A 29 -1.53 3.43 -9.22
N SER A 30 -0.72 3.21 -10.25
CA SER A 30 0.66 2.75 -10.08
C SER A 30 1.50 3.76 -9.30
N GLU A 31 1.36 5.05 -9.62
CA GLU A 31 2.08 6.13 -8.96
C GLU A 31 1.65 6.27 -7.50
N ALA A 32 0.34 6.28 -7.23
CA ALA A 32 -0.18 6.35 -5.86
C ALA A 32 0.24 5.12 -5.03
N PHE A 33 0.22 3.92 -5.63
CA PHE A 33 0.62 2.68 -4.95
C PHE A 33 2.12 2.67 -4.60
N LEU A 34 2.99 3.00 -5.55
CA LEU A 34 4.43 3.05 -5.33
C LEU A 34 4.81 4.15 -4.32
N THR A 35 4.21 5.34 -4.46
CA THR A 35 4.43 6.45 -3.53
C THR A 35 3.97 6.10 -2.12
N PHE A 36 2.83 5.43 -1.99
CA PHE A 36 2.29 4.97 -0.72
C PHE A 36 3.23 3.95 -0.06
N ILE A 37 3.65 2.91 -0.78
CA ILE A 37 4.57 1.89 -0.24
C ILE A 37 5.90 2.53 0.21
N HIS A 38 6.47 3.40 -0.61
CA HIS A 38 7.73 4.07 -0.28
C HIS A 38 7.60 4.95 0.98
N SER A 39 6.53 5.75 1.06
CA SER A 39 6.28 6.63 2.20
C SER A 39 5.93 5.86 3.47
N ALA A 40 5.16 4.77 3.35
CA ALA A 40 4.82 3.88 4.44
C ALA A 40 6.06 3.19 5.01
N MET A 41 6.99 2.79 4.15
CA MET A 41 8.28 2.22 4.53
C MET A 41 9.18 3.23 5.26
N LEU A 42 9.19 4.50 4.82
CA LEU A 42 9.91 5.57 5.53
C LEU A 42 9.31 5.85 6.91
N ALA A 43 7.98 5.95 7.01
CA ALA A 43 7.31 6.11 8.30
C ALA A 43 7.60 4.92 9.23
N ALA A 44 7.59 3.70 8.70
CA ALA A 44 7.91 2.48 9.46
C ALA A 44 9.37 2.48 9.93
N LYS A 45 10.30 3.06 9.17
CA LYS A 45 11.68 3.25 9.61
C LYS A 45 11.75 4.22 10.79
N GLU A 46 11.10 5.37 10.70
CA GLU A 46 11.19 6.44 11.69
C GLU A 46 10.53 6.11 13.03
N GLU A 47 9.40 5.40 13.02
CA GLU A 47 8.58 5.20 14.23
C GLU A 47 8.59 3.79 14.81
N LEU A 48 8.86 2.75 14.02
CA LEU A 48 8.95 1.39 14.56
C LEU A 48 10.39 1.08 14.97
N LEU A 49 10.63 0.88 16.26
CA LEU A 49 11.88 0.33 16.78
C LEU A 49 11.98 -1.21 16.61
N ASN A 50 10.91 -1.82 16.10
CA ASN A 50 10.77 -3.27 15.95
C ASN A 50 11.57 -3.84 14.77
N PRO A 51 11.94 -5.13 14.79
CA PRO A 51 12.72 -5.76 13.73
C PRO A 51 12.01 -5.70 12.37
N GLY A 52 12.80 -5.71 11.29
CA GLY A 52 12.32 -5.57 9.90
C GLY A 52 11.08 -6.39 9.50
N PRO A 53 10.88 -7.65 9.95
CA PRO A 53 9.69 -8.44 9.62
C PRO A 53 8.38 -7.84 10.13
N GLU A 54 8.38 -7.21 11.31
CA GLU A 54 7.17 -6.61 11.89
C GLU A 54 6.81 -5.31 11.18
N LYS A 55 7.82 -4.52 10.77
CA LYS A 55 7.62 -3.33 9.94
C LYS A 55 6.96 -3.68 8.61
N LYS A 56 7.42 -4.75 7.97
CA LYS A 56 6.83 -5.28 6.73
C LYS A 56 5.36 -5.65 6.92
N ALA A 57 5.05 -6.40 7.98
CA ALA A 57 3.69 -6.85 8.25
C ALA A 57 2.73 -5.67 8.45
N ALA A 58 3.17 -4.66 9.21
CA ALA A 58 2.38 -3.45 9.42
C ALA A 58 2.12 -2.71 8.11
N VAL A 59 3.16 -2.45 7.29
CA VAL A 59 2.99 -1.77 6.00
C VAL A 59 2.06 -2.57 5.05
N LEU A 60 2.18 -3.90 5.03
CA LEU A 60 1.31 -4.76 4.21
C LEU A 60 -0.16 -4.69 4.60
N GLU A 61 -0.49 -4.55 5.89
CA GLU A 61 -1.87 -4.37 6.34
C GLU A 61 -2.50 -3.11 5.74
N TRP A 62 -1.76 -2.01 5.76
CA TRP A 62 -2.19 -0.73 5.20
C TRP A 62 -2.25 -0.73 3.67
N VAL A 63 -1.34 -1.45 3.00
CA VAL A 63 -1.43 -1.69 1.55
C VAL A 63 -2.70 -2.47 1.21
N GLY A 64 -3.09 -3.44 2.05
CA GLY A 64 -4.35 -4.15 1.93
C GLY A 64 -5.57 -3.23 2.03
N ALA A 65 -5.55 -2.27 2.96
CA ALA A 65 -6.60 -1.26 3.10
C ALA A 65 -6.67 -0.30 1.90
N PHE A 66 -5.53 0.11 1.35
CA PHE A 66 -5.47 0.86 0.10
C PHE A 66 -6.09 0.09 -1.08
N TRP A 67 -5.74 -1.19 -1.22
CA TRP A 67 -6.28 -2.03 -2.28
C TRP A 67 -7.81 -2.20 -2.17
N ASP A 68 -8.32 -2.38 -0.95
CA ASP A 68 -9.76 -2.46 -0.72
C ASP A 68 -10.50 -1.20 -1.19
N TYR A 69 -9.90 -0.02 -0.96
CA TYR A 69 -10.44 1.23 -1.47
C TYR A 69 -10.40 1.30 -3.01
N VAL A 70 -9.27 0.93 -3.62
CA VAL A 70 -9.07 0.91 -5.08
C VAL A 70 -10.12 0.05 -5.77
N VAL A 71 -10.35 -1.18 -5.29
CA VAL A 71 -11.30 -2.11 -5.91
C VAL A 71 -12.73 -1.58 -5.87
N ASN A 72 -13.10 -0.88 -4.80
CA ASN A 72 -14.42 -0.27 -4.68
C ASN A 72 -14.59 0.91 -5.65
N GLN A 73 -13.55 1.74 -5.80
CA GLN A 73 -13.56 2.93 -6.64
C GLN A 73 -13.28 2.67 -8.12
N ALA A 74 -12.73 1.51 -8.47
CA ALA A 74 -12.42 1.17 -9.85
C ALA A 74 -13.70 1.24 -10.71
N PRO A 75 -13.73 2.13 -11.73
CA PRO A 75 -14.84 2.23 -12.68
C PRO A 75 -14.72 1.05 -13.65
N LEU A 76 -15.25 -0.09 -13.23
CA LEU A 76 -15.27 -1.30 -14.04
C LEU A 76 -16.54 -1.31 -14.90
N PRO A 77 -16.41 -1.52 -16.23
CA PRO A 77 -17.53 -1.89 -17.08
C PRO A 77 -18.31 -3.07 -16.50
N THR A 78 -19.61 -3.14 -16.75
CA THR A 78 -20.51 -4.18 -16.20
C THR A 78 -20.05 -5.61 -16.51
N TRP A 79 -19.43 -5.82 -17.68
CA TRP A 79 -18.87 -7.12 -18.07
C TRP A 79 -17.62 -7.54 -17.26
N LEU A 80 -16.99 -6.61 -16.53
CA LEU A 80 -15.88 -6.85 -15.58
C LEU A 80 -16.36 -6.87 -14.12
N PHE A 81 -17.67 -6.80 -13.86
CA PHE A 81 -18.20 -6.81 -12.49
C PHE A 81 -17.84 -8.07 -11.71
N TRP A 82 -17.61 -9.20 -12.40
CA TRP A 82 -17.11 -10.45 -11.78
C TRP A 82 -15.77 -10.25 -11.05
N MET A 83 -14.96 -9.25 -11.41
CA MET A 83 -13.74 -8.91 -10.68
C MET A 83 -14.00 -8.31 -9.29
N LYS A 84 -15.21 -7.78 -9.04
CA LYS A 84 -15.63 -7.31 -7.71
C LYS A 84 -16.17 -8.44 -6.82
N LEU A 85 -16.30 -9.67 -7.34
CA LEU A 85 -16.74 -10.81 -6.54
C LEU A 85 -15.73 -11.09 -5.40
N PRO A 86 -16.20 -11.53 -4.21
CA PRO A 86 -15.35 -11.69 -3.03
C PRO A 86 -14.12 -12.58 -3.26
N TYR A 87 -14.29 -13.67 -4.02
CA TYR A 87 -13.20 -14.61 -4.33
C TYR A 87 -12.13 -14.00 -5.23
N VAL A 88 -12.53 -13.30 -6.30
CA VAL A 88 -11.59 -12.66 -7.23
C VAL A 88 -10.88 -11.49 -6.54
N ARG A 89 -11.62 -10.70 -5.75
CA ARG A 89 -11.06 -9.63 -4.93
C ARG A 89 -10.01 -10.16 -3.95
N SER A 90 -10.28 -11.29 -3.29
CA SER A 90 -9.33 -11.93 -2.37
C SER A 90 -8.07 -12.41 -3.09
N ALA A 91 -8.22 -13.06 -4.25
CA ALA A 91 -7.09 -13.50 -5.06
C ALA A 91 -6.24 -12.31 -5.55
N LEU A 92 -6.87 -11.24 -6.03
CA LEU A 92 -6.18 -10.02 -6.46
C LEU A 92 -5.47 -9.32 -5.29
N ARG A 93 -6.11 -9.27 -4.11
CA ARG A 93 -5.48 -8.74 -2.89
C ARG A 93 -4.20 -9.52 -2.57
N SER A 94 -4.24 -10.84 -2.63
CA SER A 94 -3.06 -11.67 -2.38
C SER A 94 -1.93 -11.40 -3.38
N ILE A 95 -2.24 -11.21 -4.66
CA ILE A 95 -1.25 -10.85 -5.69
C ILE A 95 -0.64 -9.48 -5.38
N VAL A 96 -1.47 -8.48 -5.08
CA VAL A 96 -1.02 -7.11 -4.76
C VAL A 96 -0.16 -7.10 -3.50
N LEU A 97 -0.54 -7.87 -2.47
CA LEU A 97 0.26 -8.04 -1.27
C LEU A 97 1.58 -8.76 -1.54
N ALA A 98 1.60 -9.77 -2.42
CA ALA A 98 2.84 -10.45 -2.82
C ALA A 98 3.78 -9.52 -3.59
N VAL A 99 3.24 -8.69 -4.50
CA VAL A 99 4.01 -7.66 -5.22
C VAL A 99 4.53 -6.60 -4.25
N ALA A 100 3.70 -6.13 -3.32
CA ALA A 100 4.10 -5.18 -2.29
C ALA A 100 5.20 -5.77 -1.38
N ALA A 101 5.07 -7.04 -0.97
CA ALA A 101 6.09 -7.72 -0.19
C ALA A 101 7.42 -7.80 -0.95
N GLY A 102 7.39 -8.15 -2.25
CA GLY A 102 8.57 -8.15 -3.11
C GLY A 102 9.18 -6.76 -3.30
N LEU A 103 8.37 -5.71 -3.45
CA LEU A 103 8.82 -4.32 -3.51
C LEU A 103 9.48 -3.87 -2.22
N ILE A 104 8.87 -4.18 -1.08
CA ILE A 104 9.43 -3.89 0.24
C ILE A 104 10.76 -4.63 0.41
N GLU A 105 10.84 -5.90 -0.01
CA GLU A 105 12.09 -6.66 0.02
C GLU A 105 13.17 -6.10 -0.91
N GLY A 106 12.79 -5.66 -2.10
CA GLY A 106 13.69 -4.95 -3.00
C GLY A 106 14.22 -3.66 -2.38
N LEU A 107 13.35 -2.87 -1.73
CA LEU A 107 13.72 -1.66 -1.01
C LEU A 107 14.66 -1.97 0.16
N TYR A 108 14.39 -3.03 0.93
CA TYR A 108 15.28 -3.52 1.99
C TYR A 108 16.63 -3.96 1.43
N ALA A 109 16.65 -4.69 0.32
CA ALA A 109 17.88 -5.21 -0.28
C ALA A 109 18.76 -4.09 -0.87
N GLN A 110 18.15 -3.09 -1.51
CA GLN A 110 18.86 -1.93 -2.05
C GLN A 110 19.34 -0.96 -0.97
N ASN A 111 18.58 -0.83 0.12
CA ASN A 111 18.85 0.12 1.21
C ASN A 111 19.18 -0.60 2.52
N LEU A 112 19.88 -1.74 2.41
CA LEU A 112 20.19 -2.66 3.51
C LEU A 112 20.96 -1.96 4.66
N GLU A 113 21.69 -0.90 4.38
CA GLU A 113 22.38 -0.08 5.39
C GLU A 113 21.47 1.00 6.02
N GLN A 114 20.46 1.49 5.30
CA GLN A 114 19.57 2.55 5.78
C GLN A 114 18.37 2.05 6.58
N PHE A 115 17.96 0.78 6.46
CA PHE A 115 16.78 0.23 7.15
C PHE A 115 17.11 -0.80 8.25
N ARG A 116 18.41 -1.02 8.53
CA ARG A 116 18.90 -1.95 9.57
C ARG A 116 19.22 -1.27 10.91
N ALA A 117 19.12 0.05 10.97
CA ALA A 117 19.28 0.84 12.20
C ALA A 117 17.93 1.07 12.88
#